data_AF-A0A970IT61-F1
#
_entry.id   AF-A0A970IT61-F1
#
_cell.length_a   1.000
_cell.length_b   1.000
_cell.length_c   1.000
_cell.angle_alpha   90.00
_cell.angle_beta   90.00
_cell.angle_gamma   90.00
#
_symmetry.space_group_name_H-M   'P 1'
#
loop_
_entity.id
_entity.type
_entity.pdbx_description
1 polymer ?
#
loop_
_entity_poly.entity_id
_entity_poly.type
_entity_poly.pdbx_seq_one_letter_code
_entity_poly.pdbx_strand_id
1 'polypeptide(L)'
;NYGAAVEGLKLILWGYFMNPCVAARMGLYVDAVSNNEGQHDGTSLALATFFFAFQIYGDFAGYSLIAIGAAKVMGYKLMENFHRPYFAVSISEFWKRWHISLSTWFKDYLYISIGGNRVKPWRHLLNLFITFVVSGMWHGANWTFFTWGSLHGLYLIIGVLKKKYIPALHLPKTLQKLWDILMVFILADFAWIFFRANSITDAFEVIRKVFTAQGSLFIDADAVFAGLLSLVILLFKDVKDEFSIKCNFLHSKHVVISYASAIALMAFILSMGVLDGGQFIYFQF
;
A
#
# COMPACT_ATOMS: atom_id res chain seq x y z
N ASN A 1 -7.06 -2.33 31.72
CA ASN A 1 -5.82 -3.10 31.39
C ASN A 1 -4.76 -2.13 30.89
N TYR A 2 -3.84 -1.68 31.75
CA TYR A 2 -2.87 -0.61 31.45
C TYR A 2 -1.99 -0.91 30.23
N GLY A 3 -1.46 -2.14 30.13
CA GLY A 3 -0.59 -2.52 29.01
C GLY A 3 -1.30 -2.47 27.65
N ALA A 4 -2.58 -2.86 27.59
CA ALA A 4 -3.36 -2.75 26.36
C ALA A 4 -3.55 -1.29 25.92
N ALA A 5 -3.82 -0.39 26.87
CA ALA A 5 -3.98 1.04 26.59
C ALA A 5 -2.68 1.67 26.07
N VAL A 6 -1.53 1.37 26.69
CA VAL A 6 -0.21 1.86 26.23
C VAL A 6 0.08 1.39 24.80
N GLU A 7 -0.15 0.12 24.49
CA GLU A 7 0.06 -0.40 23.14
C GLU A 7 -0.93 0.20 22.13
N GLY A 8 -2.17 0.48 22.53
CA GLY A 8 -3.14 1.18 21.69
C GLY A 8 -2.70 2.61 21.34
N LEU A 9 -2.18 3.35 22.33
CA LEU A 9 -1.64 4.70 22.11
C LEU A 9 -0.42 4.71 21.19
N LYS A 10 0.46 3.70 21.26
CA LYS A 10 1.59 3.56 20.34
C LYS A 10 1.14 3.31 18.90
N LEU A 11 0.10 2.50 18.70
CA LEU A 11 -0.51 2.28 17.38
C LEU A 11 -1.10 3.58 16.82
N ILE A 12 -1.81 4.35 17.65
CA ILE A 12 -2.34 5.66 17.29
C ILE A 12 -1.20 6.60 16.86
N LEU A 13 -0.13 6.68 17.66
CA LEU A 13 1.02 7.54 17.34
C LEU A 13 1.69 7.13 16.02
N TRP A 14 1.87 5.82 15.77
CA TRP A 14 2.42 5.35 14.50
C TRP A 14 1.48 5.63 13.32
N GLY A 15 0.16 5.53 13.52
CA GLY A 15 -0.82 5.92 12.50
C GLY A 15 -0.80 7.42 12.17
N TYR A 16 -0.65 8.27 13.19
CA TYR A 16 -0.41 9.72 13.02
C TYR A 16 0.95 10.05 12.41
N PHE A 17 1.92 9.14 12.42
CA PHE A 17 3.12 9.31 11.61
C PHE A 17 2.83 8.96 10.14
N MET A 18 2.24 7.79 9.89
CA MET A 18 2.00 7.31 8.52
C MET A 18 1.10 8.23 7.70
N ASN A 19 0.07 8.82 8.31
CA ASN A 19 -0.88 9.62 7.55
C ASN A 19 -0.32 11.02 7.17
N PRO A 20 -0.12 11.98 8.09
CA PRO A 20 0.34 13.33 7.73
C PRO A 20 1.82 13.41 7.30
N CYS A 21 2.70 12.48 7.70
CA CYS A 21 4.13 12.57 7.35
C CYS A 21 4.48 11.76 6.09
N VAL A 22 3.87 10.59 5.89
CA VAL A 22 4.11 9.78 4.68
C VAL A 22 3.04 10.07 3.65
N ALA A 23 1.78 9.79 3.95
CA ALA A 23 0.72 9.86 2.96
C ALA A 23 0.51 11.27 2.42
N ALA A 24 0.28 12.24 3.31
CA ALA A 24 0.02 13.61 2.88
C ALA A 24 1.22 14.24 2.14
N ARG A 25 2.46 13.97 2.58
CA ARG A 25 3.67 14.46 1.89
C ARG A 25 3.84 13.85 0.50
N MET A 26 3.66 12.54 0.35
CA MET A 26 3.67 11.90 -0.97
C MET A 26 2.53 12.44 -1.84
N GLY A 27 1.36 12.65 -1.22
CA GLY A 27 0.17 13.21 -1.88
C GLY A 27 0.39 14.56 -2.50
N LEU A 28 1.13 15.48 -1.86
CA LEU A 28 1.46 16.78 -2.47
C LEU A 28 2.10 16.64 -3.85
N TYR A 29 3.06 15.72 -3.98
CA TYR A 29 3.72 15.44 -5.25
C TYR A 29 2.78 14.73 -6.23
N VAL A 30 2.12 13.68 -5.76
CA VAL A 30 1.23 12.86 -6.59
C VAL A 30 0.09 13.71 -7.15
N ASP A 31 -0.52 14.56 -6.34
CA ASP A 31 -1.64 15.40 -6.77
C ASP A 31 -1.20 16.51 -7.72
N ALA A 32 -0.02 17.09 -7.51
CA ALA A 32 0.55 18.05 -8.44
C ALA A 32 0.78 17.43 -9.83
N VAL A 33 1.32 16.20 -9.88
CA VAL A 33 1.71 15.54 -11.12
C VAL A 33 0.57 14.81 -11.80
N SER A 34 -0.21 14.01 -11.06
CA SER A 34 -1.28 13.15 -11.59
C SER A 34 -2.58 13.87 -11.92
N ASN A 35 -2.76 15.13 -11.48
CA ASN A 35 -3.89 15.97 -11.92
C ASN A 35 -3.50 16.93 -13.05
N ASN A 36 -2.21 16.98 -13.43
CA ASN A 36 -1.68 17.83 -14.49
C ASN A 36 -0.78 17.01 -15.43
N GLU A 37 -1.13 15.75 -15.68
CA GLU A 37 -0.34 14.78 -16.43
C GLU A 37 0.00 15.25 -17.85
N GLY A 38 -0.83 16.10 -18.45
CA GLY A 38 -0.56 16.77 -19.72
C GLY A 38 0.69 17.66 -19.70
N GLN A 39 0.98 18.29 -18.56
CA GLN A 39 2.07 19.25 -18.35
C GLN A 39 3.36 18.60 -17.82
N HIS A 40 3.33 17.32 -17.45
CA HIS A 40 4.47 16.60 -16.91
C HIS A 40 5.02 15.54 -17.88
N ASP A 41 6.32 15.32 -17.77
CA ASP A 41 7.06 14.28 -18.48
C ASP A 41 6.89 12.91 -17.84
N GLY A 42 7.16 11.86 -18.61
CA GLY A 42 7.10 10.46 -18.19
C GLY A 42 7.95 10.13 -16.96
N THR A 43 9.06 10.83 -16.75
CA THR A 43 9.93 10.65 -15.56
C THR A 43 9.19 11.06 -14.29
N SER A 44 8.53 12.22 -14.33
CA SER A 44 7.77 12.75 -13.20
C SER A 44 6.53 11.89 -12.92
N LEU A 45 5.87 11.40 -13.97
CA LEU A 45 4.72 10.50 -13.89
C LEU A 45 5.08 9.12 -13.33
N ALA A 46 6.25 8.58 -13.69
CA ALA A 46 6.76 7.35 -13.11
C ALA A 46 7.02 7.50 -11.60
N LEU A 47 7.63 8.62 -11.20
CA LEU A 47 7.84 8.91 -9.78
C LEU A 47 6.52 9.13 -9.03
N ALA A 48 5.54 9.80 -9.64
CA ALA A 48 4.21 9.98 -9.05
C ALA A 48 3.51 8.64 -8.83
N THR A 49 3.60 7.72 -9.80
CA THR A 49 3.07 6.36 -9.65
C THR A 49 3.70 5.64 -8.45
N PHE A 50 5.03 5.66 -8.38
CA PHE A 50 5.77 5.06 -7.26
C PHE A 50 5.42 5.67 -5.90
N PHE A 51 5.31 7.00 -5.82
CA PHE A 51 4.91 7.69 -4.60
C PHE A 51 3.45 7.43 -4.24
N PHE A 52 2.57 7.26 -5.23
CA PHE A 52 1.18 6.94 -4.99
C PHE A 52 1.02 5.60 -4.25
N ALA A 53 1.85 4.59 -4.52
CA ALA A 53 1.85 3.36 -3.72
C ALA A 53 2.08 3.64 -2.23
N PHE A 54 3.08 4.45 -1.88
CA PHE A 54 3.34 4.79 -0.48
C PHE A 54 2.32 5.77 0.10
N GLN A 55 1.74 6.63 -0.72
CA GLN A 55 0.64 7.50 -0.34
C GLN A 55 -0.58 6.68 0.10
N ILE A 56 -1.09 5.81 -0.78
CA ILE A 56 -2.28 5.00 -0.47
C ILE A 56 -2.02 4.02 0.68
N TYR A 57 -0.81 3.45 0.76
CA TYR A 57 -0.42 2.62 1.90
C TYR A 57 -0.38 3.42 3.22
N GLY A 58 0.27 4.58 3.21
CA GLY A 58 0.39 5.47 4.37
C GLY A 58 -0.96 5.90 4.91
N ASP A 59 -1.88 6.27 4.01
CA ASP A 59 -3.20 6.78 4.37
C ASP A 59 -4.07 5.67 4.99
N PHE A 60 -4.25 4.56 4.26
CA PHE A 60 -5.15 3.49 4.69
C PHE A 60 -4.60 2.71 5.90
N ALA A 61 -3.30 2.43 5.91
CA ALA A 61 -2.69 1.75 7.04
C ALA A 61 -2.61 2.68 8.26
N GLY A 62 -2.28 3.95 8.07
CA GLY A 62 -2.26 4.96 9.13
C GLY A 62 -3.63 5.10 9.80
N TYR A 63 -4.69 5.29 9.02
CA TYR A 63 -6.07 5.35 9.52
C TYR A 63 -6.48 4.07 10.24
N SER A 64 -6.18 2.90 9.65
CA SER A 64 -6.49 1.60 10.27
C SER A 64 -5.79 1.42 11.62
N LEU A 65 -4.55 1.87 11.75
CA LEU A 65 -3.80 1.79 13.01
C LEU A 65 -4.37 2.69 14.10
N ILE A 66 -4.83 3.90 13.74
CA ILE A 66 -5.53 4.79 14.65
C ILE A 66 -6.81 4.11 15.16
N ALA A 67 -7.62 3.54 14.25
CA ALA A 67 -8.85 2.83 14.62
C ALA A 67 -8.58 1.60 15.51
N ILE A 68 -7.61 0.76 15.16
CA ILE A 68 -7.21 -0.42 15.96
C ILE A 68 -6.69 0.02 17.34
N GLY A 69 -5.87 1.07 17.38
CA GLY A 69 -5.32 1.60 18.62
C GLY A 69 -6.39 2.16 19.54
N ALA A 70 -7.34 2.95 19.01
CA ALA A 70 -8.47 3.48 19.75
C ALA A 70 -9.36 2.35 20.32
N ALA A 71 -9.70 1.36 19.49
CA ALA A 71 -10.44 0.19 19.93
C ALA A 71 -9.71 -0.56 21.05
N LYS A 72 -8.39 -0.72 20.94
CA LYS A 72 -7.56 -1.40 21.96
C LYS A 72 -7.52 -0.64 23.28
N VAL A 73 -7.49 0.69 23.25
CA VAL A 73 -7.63 1.54 24.46
C VAL A 73 -9.00 1.33 25.12
N MET A 74 -10.06 1.20 24.32
CA MET A 74 -11.42 0.93 24.78
C MET A 74 -11.68 -0.53 25.20
N GLY A 75 -10.69 -1.42 25.05
CA GLY A 75 -10.81 -2.83 25.41
C GLY A 75 -11.36 -3.76 24.32
N TYR A 76 -11.53 -3.26 23.10
CA TYR A 76 -11.93 -4.04 21.92
C TYR A 76 -10.72 -4.49 21.11
N LYS A 77 -10.81 -5.69 20.51
CA LYS A 77 -9.80 -6.20 19.59
C LYS A 77 -10.34 -6.12 18.17
N LEU A 78 -9.81 -5.18 17.38
CA LEU A 78 -10.03 -5.13 15.94
C LEU A 78 -8.99 -5.96 15.19
N MET A 79 -9.33 -6.38 13.98
CA MET A 79 -8.41 -7.07 13.08
C MET A 79 -7.42 -6.10 12.44
N GLU A 80 -6.21 -6.58 12.14
CA GLU A 80 -5.23 -5.81 11.37
C GLU A 80 -5.65 -5.76 9.90
N ASN A 81 -5.52 -4.59 9.27
CA ASN A 81 -5.79 -4.41 7.84
C ASN A 81 -4.55 -4.52 6.97
N PHE A 82 -3.36 -4.25 7.50
CA PHE A 82 -2.15 -4.20 6.70
C PHE A 82 -0.99 -4.90 7.41
N HIS A 83 -0.28 -5.74 6.67
CA HIS A 83 0.85 -6.49 7.18
C HIS A 83 2.04 -6.45 6.22
N ARG A 84 2.66 -5.27 6.10
CA ARG A 84 3.84 -5.01 5.24
C ARG A 84 3.64 -5.59 3.82
N PRO A 85 2.62 -5.12 3.08
CA PRO A 85 2.19 -5.74 1.83
C PRO A 85 3.25 -5.71 0.72
N TYR A 86 4.11 -4.69 0.71
CA TYR A 86 5.19 -4.55 -0.28
C TYR A 86 6.36 -5.52 -0.09
N PHE A 87 6.33 -6.38 0.94
CA PHE A 87 7.28 -7.49 1.11
C PHE A 87 6.71 -8.85 0.66
N ALA A 88 5.54 -8.86 0.02
CA ALA A 88 4.94 -10.07 -0.51
C ALA A 88 5.76 -10.66 -1.67
N VAL A 89 5.94 -11.99 -1.69
CA VAL A 89 6.63 -12.71 -2.78
C VAL A 89 5.67 -13.25 -3.84
N SER A 90 4.37 -12.99 -3.69
CA SER A 90 3.36 -13.28 -4.72
C SER A 90 2.17 -12.34 -4.61
N ILE A 91 1.42 -12.16 -5.70
CA ILE A 91 0.20 -11.33 -5.71
C ILE A 91 -0.87 -11.91 -4.77
N SER A 92 -0.92 -13.24 -4.59
CA SER A 92 -1.81 -13.85 -3.60
C SER A 92 -1.41 -13.50 -2.17
N GLU A 93 -0.11 -13.40 -1.89
CA GLU A 93 0.38 -12.95 -0.58
C GLU A 93 0.17 -11.45 -0.38
N PHE A 94 0.35 -10.63 -1.41
CA PHE A 94 0.07 -9.20 -1.38
C PHE A 94 -1.36 -8.95 -0.87
N TRP A 95 -2.36 -9.62 -1.45
CA TRP A 95 -3.77 -9.51 -1.02
C TRP A 95 -4.11 -10.17 0.32
N LYS A 96 -3.21 -10.98 0.89
CA LYS A 96 -3.32 -11.45 2.28
C LYS A 96 -2.71 -10.47 3.28
N ARG A 97 -1.96 -9.47 2.79
CA ARG A 97 -1.26 -8.45 3.58
C ARG A 97 -1.84 -7.04 3.35
N TRP A 98 -2.62 -6.84 2.29
CA TRP A 98 -3.26 -5.57 1.92
C TRP A 98 -4.75 -5.61 2.24
N HIS A 99 -5.26 -4.59 2.93
CA HIS A 99 -6.68 -4.41 3.27
C HIS A 99 -7.40 -5.71 3.69
N ILE A 100 -6.80 -6.40 4.67
CA ILE A 100 -7.12 -7.78 5.07
C ILE A 100 -8.59 -7.96 5.42
N SER A 101 -9.23 -7.00 6.08
CA SER A 101 -10.67 -7.08 6.39
C SER A 101 -11.53 -7.19 5.14
N LEU A 102 -11.33 -6.32 4.15
CA LEU A 102 -12.07 -6.33 2.89
C LEU A 102 -11.74 -7.55 2.04
N SER A 103 -10.46 -7.91 1.93
CA SER A 103 -10.06 -9.12 1.20
C SER A 103 -10.65 -10.38 1.84
N THR A 104 -10.76 -10.42 3.18
CA THR A 104 -11.45 -11.49 3.89
C THR A 104 -12.95 -11.49 3.59
N TRP A 105 -13.59 -10.32 3.60
CA TRP A 105 -15.01 -10.19 3.27
C TRP A 105 -15.31 -10.69 1.85
N PHE A 106 -14.58 -10.25 0.82
CA PHE A 106 -14.76 -10.73 -0.55
C PHE A 106 -14.50 -12.23 -0.68
N LYS A 107 -13.49 -12.74 0.02
CA LYS A 107 -13.20 -14.17 0.04
C LYS A 107 -14.38 -14.96 0.63
N ASP A 108 -14.89 -14.55 1.79
CA ASP A 108 -15.89 -15.30 2.55
C ASP A 108 -17.30 -15.16 1.97
N TYR A 109 -17.67 -13.97 1.48
CA TYR A 109 -19.04 -13.69 1.03
C TYR A 109 -19.24 -13.76 -0.48
N LEU A 110 -18.20 -13.56 -1.29
CA LEU A 110 -18.31 -13.63 -2.75
C LEU A 110 -17.62 -14.89 -3.30
N TYR A 111 -16.30 -15.00 -3.09
CA TYR A 111 -15.50 -16.05 -3.73
C TYR A 111 -15.91 -17.46 -3.30
N ILE A 112 -16.11 -17.71 -2.00
CA ILE A 112 -16.59 -19.01 -1.51
C ILE A 112 -18.02 -19.30 -2.00
N SER A 113 -18.89 -18.29 -2.01
CA SER A 113 -20.29 -18.41 -2.46
C SER A 113 -20.41 -18.83 -3.93
N ILE A 114 -19.49 -18.40 -4.80
CA ILE A 114 -19.43 -18.83 -6.22
C ILE A 114 -18.66 -20.14 -6.44
N GLY A 115 -18.36 -20.88 -5.38
CA GLY A 115 -17.73 -22.22 -5.39
C GLY A 115 -16.25 -22.24 -5.01
N GLY A 116 -15.61 -21.07 -4.88
CA GLY A 116 -14.22 -20.92 -4.45
C GLY A 116 -13.24 -21.83 -5.21
N ASN A 117 -12.47 -22.61 -4.46
CA ASN A 117 -11.50 -23.58 -4.97
C ASN A 117 -12.09 -24.97 -5.29
N ARG A 118 -13.37 -25.24 -4.93
CA ARG A 118 -13.97 -26.59 -5.00
C ARG A 118 -14.59 -26.92 -6.36
N VAL A 119 -14.14 -26.23 -7.41
CA VAL A 119 -14.68 -26.29 -8.77
C VAL A 119 -13.59 -26.73 -9.76
N LYS A 120 -13.97 -27.00 -11.02
CA LYS A 120 -13.02 -27.32 -12.09
C LYS A 120 -11.95 -26.22 -12.23
N PRO A 121 -10.71 -26.54 -12.63
CA PRO A 121 -9.61 -25.55 -12.66
C PRO A 121 -9.91 -24.25 -13.42
N TRP A 122 -10.55 -24.32 -14.58
CA TRP A 122 -10.93 -23.12 -15.34
C TRP A 122 -11.96 -22.26 -14.59
N ARG A 123 -12.89 -22.88 -13.86
CA ARG A 123 -13.92 -22.18 -13.09
C ARG A 123 -13.31 -21.54 -11.85
N HIS A 124 -12.30 -22.17 -11.25
CA HIS A 124 -11.53 -21.56 -10.17
C HIS A 124 -10.84 -20.26 -10.63
N LEU A 125 -10.17 -20.29 -11.79
CA LEU A 125 -9.55 -19.09 -12.38
C LEU A 125 -10.59 -17.99 -12.66
N LEU A 126 -11.75 -18.37 -13.21
CA LEU A 126 -12.85 -17.43 -13.43
C LEU A 126 -13.39 -16.83 -12.12
N ASN A 127 -13.55 -17.65 -11.07
CA ASN A 127 -14.01 -17.18 -9.77
C ASN A 127 -13.04 -16.16 -9.14
N LEU A 128 -11.73 -16.38 -9.29
CA LEU A 128 -10.71 -15.40 -8.87
C LEU A 128 -10.87 -14.09 -9.65
N PHE A 129 -10.98 -14.16 -10.98
CA PHE A 129 -11.13 -12.98 -11.84
C PHE A 129 -12.39 -12.19 -11.49
N ILE A 130 -13.55 -12.85 -11.39
CA ILE A 130 -14.82 -12.21 -11.04
C ILE A 130 -14.73 -11.54 -9.66
N THR A 131 -14.14 -12.22 -8.67
CA THR A 131 -14.02 -11.65 -7.32
C THR A 131 -13.23 -10.33 -7.33
N PHE A 132 -12.15 -10.26 -8.11
CA PHE A 132 -11.34 -9.06 -8.22
C PHE A 132 -11.97 -7.95 -9.07
N VAL A 133 -12.69 -8.29 -10.15
CA VAL A 133 -13.46 -7.31 -10.92
C VAL A 133 -14.55 -6.68 -10.05
N VAL A 134 -15.30 -7.50 -9.31
CA VAL A 134 -16.34 -7.00 -8.39
C VAL A 134 -15.70 -6.19 -7.25
N SER A 135 -14.54 -6.60 -6.74
CA SER A 135 -13.77 -5.80 -5.79
C SER A 135 -13.35 -4.44 -6.37
N GLY A 136 -12.95 -4.36 -7.64
CA GLY A 136 -12.67 -3.10 -8.31
C GLY A 136 -13.93 -2.23 -8.38
N MET A 137 -15.03 -2.79 -8.89
CA MET A 137 -16.29 -2.07 -9.01
C MET A 137 -16.88 -1.60 -7.67
N TRP A 138 -16.52 -2.24 -6.55
CA TRP A 138 -16.88 -1.77 -5.22
C TRP A 138 -16.23 -0.42 -4.86
N HIS A 139 -15.04 -0.12 -5.39
CA HIS A 139 -14.39 1.17 -5.19
C HIS A 139 -15.03 2.30 -6.00
N GLY A 140 -15.62 1.99 -7.17
CA GLY A 140 -16.35 2.97 -7.96
C GLY A 140 -16.80 2.41 -9.31
N ALA A 141 -17.89 2.97 -9.84
CA ALA A 141 -18.49 2.57 -11.12
C ALA A 141 -17.80 3.26 -12.32
N ASN A 142 -16.48 3.12 -12.45
CA ASN A 142 -15.68 3.66 -13.56
C ASN A 142 -14.80 2.58 -14.20
N TRP A 143 -14.44 2.77 -15.48
CA TRP A 143 -13.56 1.91 -16.26
C TRP A 143 -12.15 1.77 -15.66
N THR A 144 -11.70 2.78 -14.93
CA THR A 144 -10.43 2.78 -14.18
C THR A 144 -10.42 1.65 -13.14
N PHE A 145 -11.42 1.60 -12.26
CA PHE A 145 -11.56 0.56 -11.25
C PHE A 145 -11.89 -0.83 -11.82
N PHE A 146 -12.65 -0.90 -12.91
CA PHE A 146 -12.86 -2.16 -13.63
C PHE A 146 -11.53 -2.72 -14.17
N THR A 147 -10.70 -1.87 -14.77
CA THR A 147 -9.39 -2.25 -15.30
C THR A 147 -8.43 -2.66 -14.18
N TRP A 148 -8.40 -1.89 -13.10
CA TRP A 148 -7.62 -2.22 -11.90
C TRP A 148 -7.99 -3.60 -11.33
N GLY A 149 -9.29 -3.87 -11.14
CA GLY A 149 -9.76 -5.16 -10.65
C GLY A 149 -9.43 -6.30 -11.63
N SER A 150 -9.60 -6.06 -12.93
CA SER A 150 -9.25 -7.00 -13.98
C SER A 150 -7.76 -7.35 -13.96
N LEU A 151 -6.88 -6.36 -13.81
CA LEU A 151 -5.42 -6.56 -13.75
C LEU A 151 -5.03 -7.43 -12.56
N HIS A 152 -5.53 -7.15 -11.35
CA HIS A 152 -5.23 -7.99 -10.19
C HIS A 152 -5.81 -9.40 -10.32
N GLY A 153 -6.99 -9.56 -10.93
CA GLY A 153 -7.55 -10.86 -11.28
C GLY A 153 -6.64 -11.64 -12.22
N LEU A 154 -6.13 -10.99 -13.28
CA LEU A 154 -5.18 -11.59 -14.21
C LEU A 154 -3.86 -11.95 -13.54
N TYR A 155 -3.31 -11.08 -12.69
CA TYR A 155 -2.09 -11.34 -11.94
C TYR A 155 -2.19 -12.58 -11.05
N LEU A 156 -3.34 -12.81 -10.41
CA LEU A 156 -3.59 -14.02 -9.65
C LEU A 156 -3.67 -15.26 -10.53
N ILE A 157 -4.37 -15.20 -11.67
CA ILE A 157 -4.43 -16.29 -12.63
C ILE A 157 -3.01 -16.65 -13.10
N ILE A 158 -2.22 -15.66 -13.50
CA ILE A 158 -0.84 -15.84 -13.92
C ILE A 158 -0.01 -16.45 -12.78
N GLY A 159 -0.20 -15.98 -11.54
CA GLY A 159 0.46 -16.56 -10.36
C GLY A 159 0.15 -18.05 -10.15
N VAL A 160 -1.10 -18.45 -10.34
CA VAL A 160 -1.54 -19.87 -10.26
C VAL A 160 -0.91 -20.69 -11.39
N LEU A 161 -0.92 -20.17 -12.62
CA LEU A 161 -0.36 -20.86 -13.78
C LEU A 161 1.17 -20.97 -13.70
N LYS A 162 1.86 -19.89 -13.28
CA LYS A 162 3.32 -19.87 -13.07
C LYS A 162 3.73 -20.97 -12.11
N LYS A 163 3.05 -21.09 -10.96
CA LYS A 163 3.35 -22.16 -9.97
C LYS A 163 3.17 -23.57 -10.53
N LYS A 164 2.29 -23.75 -11.51
CA LYS A 164 1.98 -25.06 -12.11
C LYS A 164 2.91 -25.44 -13.27
N TYR A 165 3.29 -24.47 -14.10
CA TYR A 165 3.95 -24.74 -15.39
C TYR A 165 5.34 -24.13 -15.54
N ILE A 166 5.72 -23.17 -14.70
CA ILE A 166 7.00 -22.47 -14.81
C ILE A 166 7.90 -22.89 -13.65
N PRO A 167 9.03 -23.57 -13.90
CA PRO A 167 9.98 -23.92 -12.85
C PRO A 167 10.55 -22.66 -12.20
N ALA A 168 10.90 -22.77 -10.91
CA ALA A 168 11.55 -21.67 -10.20
C ALA A 168 12.88 -21.30 -10.87
N LEU A 169 13.25 -20.02 -10.82
CA LEU A 169 14.59 -19.61 -11.26
C LEU A 169 15.64 -20.26 -10.34
N HIS A 170 16.78 -20.64 -10.92
CA HIS A 170 17.90 -21.23 -10.18
C HIS A 170 18.74 -20.16 -9.45
N LEU A 171 18.08 -19.27 -8.72
CA LEU A 171 18.72 -18.21 -7.94
C LEU A 171 18.93 -18.66 -6.49
N PRO A 172 19.95 -18.12 -5.78
CA PRO A 172 20.04 -18.21 -4.33
C PRO A 172 18.73 -17.74 -3.67
N LYS A 173 18.28 -18.43 -2.62
CA LYS A 173 16.97 -18.17 -1.97
C LYS A 173 16.72 -16.69 -1.64
N THR A 174 17.75 -15.98 -1.16
CA THR A 174 17.67 -14.55 -0.84
C THR A 174 17.45 -13.70 -2.09
N LEU A 175 18.20 -13.95 -3.17
CA LEU A 175 18.04 -13.23 -4.44
C LEU A 175 16.69 -13.53 -5.08
N GLN A 176 16.22 -14.77 -5.02
CA GLN A 176 14.88 -15.14 -5.47
C GLN A 176 13.79 -14.37 -4.69
N LYS A 177 13.91 -14.31 -3.35
CA LYS A 177 12.96 -13.56 -2.51
C LYS A 177 12.94 -12.07 -2.86
N LEU A 178 14.11 -11.45 -3.01
CA LEU A 178 14.21 -10.04 -3.38
C LEU A 178 13.64 -9.77 -4.77
N TRP A 179 13.90 -10.66 -5.73
CA TRP A 179 13.32 -10.60 -7.07
C TRP A 179 11.80 -10.70 -7.04
N ASP A 180 11.25 -11.67 -6.32
CA ASP A 180 9.79 -11.84 -6.23
C ASP A 180 9.12 -10.65 -5.54
N ILE A 181 9.72 -10.09 -4.48
CA ILE A 181 9.26 -8.85 -3.83
C ILE A 181 9.22 -7.70 -4.84
N LEU A 182 10.31 -7.48 -5.57
CA LEU A 182 10.42 -6.40 -6.54
C LEU A 182 9.37 -6.55 -7.65
N MET A 183 9.20 -7.75 -8.20
CA MET A 183 8.22 -8.02 -9.25
C MET A 183 6.78 -7.81 -8.76
N VAL A 184 6.45 -8.26 -7.55
CA VAL A 184 5.12 -8.04 -6.97
C VAL A 184 4.86 -6.56 -6.74
N PHE A 185 5.85 -5.81 -6.24
CA PHE A 185 5.75 -4.37 -6.07
C PHE A 185 5.50 -3.68 -7.41
N ILE A 186 6.31 -3.95 -8.44
CA ILE A 186 6.14 -3.34 -9.78
C ILE A 186 4.76 -3.64 -10.37
N LEU A 187 4.26 -4.87 -10.24
CA LEU A 187 2.93 -5.23 -10.74
C LEU A 187 1.82 -4.49 -9.99
N ALA A 188 1.92 -4.40 -8.66
CA ALA A 188 0.96 -3.65 -7.85
C ALA A 188 1.01 -2.15 -8.17
N ASP A 189 2.20 -1.58 -8.30
CA ASP A 189 2.44 -0.18 -8.63
C ASP A 189 1.90 0.19 -10.02
N PHE A 190 2.11 -0.68 -11.01
CA PHE A 190 1.51 -0.53 -12.33
C PHE A 190 -0.02 -0.55 -12.28
N ALA A 191 -0.62 -1.45 -11.50
CA ALA A 191 -2.07 -1.45 -11.31
C ALA A 191 -2.56 -0.15 -10.66
N TRP A 192 -1.78 0.43 -9.74
CA TRP A 192 -2.15 1.69 -9.07
C TRP A 192 -2.28 2.89 -10.01
N ILE A 193 -1.68 2.88 -11.20
CA ILE A 193 -1.93 3.89 -12.25
C ILE A 193 -3.43 4.01 -12.53
N PHE A 194 -4.10 2.87 -12.70
CA PHE A 194 -5.54 2.83 -12.96
C PHE A 194 -6.36 3.21 -11.73
N PHE A 195 -5.83 3.02 -10.53
CA PHE A 195 -6.55 3.39 -9.30
C PHE A 195 -6.47 4.90 -9.03
N ARG A 196 -5.37 5.58 -9.44
CA ARG A 196 -5.17 7.02 -9.24
C ARG A 196 -5.72 7.89 -10.37
N ALA A 197 -5.73 7.40 -11.60
CA ALA A 197 -6.09 8.21 -12.76
C ALA A 197 -7.54 8.72 -12.70
N ASN A 198 -7.75 9.97 -13.13
CA ASN A 198 -9.07 10.60 -13.18
C ASN A 198 -9.98 9.96 -14.25
N SER A 199 -9.38 9.50 -15.34
CA SER A 199 -10.06 8.76 -16.39
C SER A 199 -9.21 7.60 -16.94
N ILE A 200 -9.86 6.70 -17.68
CA ILE A 200 -9.16 5.60 -18.36
C ILE A 200 -8.20 6.13 -19.43
N THR A 201 -8.54 7.25 -20.07
CA THR A 201 -7.68 7.92 -21.06
C THR A 201 -6.41 8.43 -20.41
N ASP A 202 -6.54 9.06 -19.24
CA ASP A 202 -5.40 9.60 -18.48
C ASP A 202 -4.47 8.47 -18.05
N ALA A 203 -5.02 7.35 -17.57
CA ALA A 203 -4.23 6.16 -17.22
C ALA A 203 -3.36 5.67 -18.40
N PHE A 204 -3.93 5.58 -19.60
CA PHE A 204 -3.18 5.18 -20.78
C PHE A 204 -2.16 6.23 -21.24
N GLU A 205 -2.48 7.52 -21.09
CA GLU A 205 -1.53 8.60 -21.39
C GLU A 205 -0.34 8.58 -20.43
N VAL A 206 -0.57 8.33 -19.14
CA VAL A 206 0.48 8.11 -18.15
C VAL A 206 1.39 6.96 -18.57
N ILE A 207 0.81 5.78 -18.87
CA ILE A 207 1.57 4.61 -19.34
C ILE A 207 2.39 4.96 -20.58
N ARG A 208 1.78 5.62 -21.58
CA ARG A 208 2.46 6.00 -22.81
C ARG A 208 3.64 6.94 -22.54
N LYS A 209 3.43 8.00 -21.76
CA LYS A 209 4.48 8.99 -21.45
C LYS A 209 5.64 8.38 -20.67
N VAL A 210 5.37 7.48 -19.72
CA VAL A 210 6.40 6.74 -18.96
C VAL A 210 7.36 5.98 -19.90
N PHE A 211 6.94 5.56 -21.10
CA PHE A 211 7.84 4.89 -22.04
C PHE A 211 8.31 5.77 -23.22
N THR A 212 7.69 6.92 -23.48
CA THR A 212 7.93 7.67 -24.73
C THR A 212 8.33 9.13 -24.55
N ALA A 213 8.08 9.75 -23.40
CA ALA A 213 8.29 11.18 -23.17
C ALA A 213 9.07 11.41 -21.87
N GLN A 214 10.26 10.82 -21.77
CA GLN A 214 11.15 11.04 -20.63
C GLN A 214 11.75 12.44 -20.69
N GLY A 215 11.89 13.09 -19.53
CA GLY A 215 12.29 14.50 -19.48
C GLY A 215 12.76 14.92 -18.10
N SER A 216 12.71 16.22 -17.82
CA SER A 216 13.22 16.74 -16.55
C SER A 216 12.27 16.37 -15.41
N LEU A 217 12.86 15.87 -14.32
CA LEU A 217 12.11 15.53 -13.14
C LEU A 217 11.60 16.81 -12.46
N PHE A 218 10.28 16.96 -12.36
CA PHE A 218 9.65 18.01 -11.57
C PHE A 218 9.86 17.68 -10.10
N ILE A 219 10.66 18.45 -9.36
CA ILE A 219 10.85 18.28 -7.92
C ILE A 219 10.80 19.65 -7.25
N ASP A 220 9.99 19.76 -6.21
CA ASP A 220 10.19 20.73 -5.14
C ASP A 220 11.07 20.06 -4.07
N ALA A 221 12.32 20.52 -3.94
CA ALA A 221 13.33 19.87 -3.10
C ALA A 221 12.91 19.82 -1.62
N ASP A 222 12.28 20.88 -1.12
CA ASP A 222 11.89 20.97 0.29
C ASP A 222 10.68 20.08 0.58
N ALA A 223 9.70 20.08 -0.33
CA ALA A 223 8.52 19.23 -0.21
C ALA A 223 8.88 17.73 -0.29
N VAL A 224 9.75 17.38 -1.23
CA VAL A 224 10.17 15.98 -1.47
C VAL A 224 11.10 15.49 -0.36
N PHE A 225 11.97 16.33 0.21
CA PHE A 225 12.88 15.91 1.27
C PHE A 225 12.14 15.39 2.51
N ALA A 226 11.15 16.13 3.01
CA ALA A 226 10.36 15.72 4.17
C ALA A 226 9.59 14.41 3.92
N GLY A 227 9.04 14.26 2.70
CA GLY A 227 8.40 13.03 2.26
C GLY A 227 9.36 11.84 2.21
N LEU A 228 10.52 12.00 1.58
CA LEU A 228 11.53 10.94 1.46
C LEU A 228 12.08 10.52 2.82
N LEU A 229 12.33 11.47 3.72
CA LEU A 229 12.77 11.15 5.09
C LEU A 229 11.71 10.33 5.83
N SER A 230 10.43 10.71 5.71
CA SER A 230 9.31 9.97 6.30
C SER A 230 9.18 8.57 5.69
N LEU A 231 9.37 8.44 4.37
CA LEU A 231 9.39 7.15 3.68
C LEU A 231 10.54 6.26 4.16
N VAL A 232 11.74 6.81 4.34
CA VAL A 232 12.90 6.08 4.88
C VAL A 232 12.61 5.55 6.28
N ILE A 233 12.00 6.35 7.16
CA ILE A 233 11.61 5.92 8.51
C ILE A 233 10.59 4.78 8.45
N LEU A 234 9.56 4.90 7.59
CA LEU A 234 8.56 3.85 7.37
C LEU A 234 9.20 2.55 6.86
N LEU A 235 9.99 2.63 5.80
CA LEU A 235 10.66 1.48 5.18
C LEU A 235 11.64 0.83 6.15
N PHE A 236 12.42 1.62 6.90
CA PHE A 236 13.32 1.09 7.91
C PHE A 236 12.56 0.28 8.96
N LYS A 237 11.44 0.82 9.48
CA LYS A 237 10.58 0.11 10.43
C LYS A 237 10.03 -1.18 9.81
N ASP A 238 9.54 -1.15 8.58
CA ASP A 238 8.95 -2.33 7.94
C ASP A 238 9.99 -3.40 7.58
N VAL A 239 11.17 -3.01 7.09
CA VAL A 239 12.31 -3.94 6.89
C VAL A 239 12.69 -4.59 8.21
N LYS A 240 12.85 -3.79 9.26
CA LYS A 240 13.21 -4.26 10.59
C LYS A 240 12.20 -5.28 11.12
N ASP A 241 10.91 -5.01 10.96
CA ASP A 241 9.84 -5.92 11.40
C ASP A 241 9.75 -7.19 10.52
N GLU A 242 9.86 -7.07 9.19
CA GLU A 242 9.77 -8.21 8.26
C GLU A 242 10.94 -9.17 8.42
N PHE A 243 12.15 -8.66 8.64
CA PHE A 243 13.36 -9.46 8.81
C PHE A 243 13.73 -9.71 10.28
N SER A 244 12.84 -9.35 11.21
CA SER A 244 13.03 -9.58 12.66
C SER A 244 14.35 -9.04 13.21
N ILE A 245 14.80 -7.89 12.71
CA ILE A 245 16.02 -7.22 13.15
C ILE A 245 15.79 -6.73 14.58
N LYS A 246 16.67 -7.14 15.52
CA LYS A 246 16.56 -6.81 16.94
C LYS A 246 16.94 -5.35 17.20
N CYS A 247 16.02 -4.45 16.92
CA CYS A 247 16.08 -3.05 17.28
C CYS A 247 14.67 -2.59 17.68
N ASN A 248 14.51 -2.08 18.91
CA ASN A 248 13.20 -1.69 19.43
C ASN A 248 13.27 -0.25 19.93
N PHE A 249 12.45 0.61 19.33
CA PHE A 249 12.30 2.01 19.70
C PHE A 249 11.02 2.20 20.53
N LEU A 250 9.90 2.47 19.86
CA LEU A 250 8.60 2.70 20.50
C LEU A 250 8.11 1.53 21.38
N HIS A 251 8.54 0.31 21.06
CA HIS A 251 8.24 -0.91 21.82
C HIS A 251 9.45 -1.44 22.61
N SER A 252 10.43 -0.58 22.92
CA SER A 252 11.58 -0.96 23.75
C SER A 252 11.16 -1.39 25.15
N LYS A 253 11.87 -2.38 25.71
CA LYS A 253 11.74 -2.76 27.14
C LYS A 253 12.29 -1.66 28.06
N HIS A 254 13.22 -0.84 27.57
CA HIS A 254 13.77 0.28 28.33
C HIS A 254 12.83 1.47 28.23
N VAL A 255 12.26 1.85 29.37
CA VAL A 255 11.24 2.90 29.49
C VAL A 255 11.73 4.24 28.90
N VAL A 256 12.99 4.61 29.16
CA VAL A 256 13.61 5.84 28.63
C VAL A 256 13.63 5.83 27.09
N ILE A 257 14.01 4.72 26.47
CA ILE A 257 14.05 4.59 25.00
C ILE A 257 12.63 4.65 24.42
N SER A 258 11.66 4.00 25.08
CA SER A 258 10.27 4.02 24.63
C SER A 258 9.66 5.43 24.68
N TYR A 259 9.88 6.19 25.75
CA TYR A 259 9.36 7.57 25.84
C TYR A 259 10.15 8.54 24.96
N ALA A 260 11.48 8.44 24.90
CA ALA A 260 12.29 9.30 24.04
C ALA A 260 11.93 9.11 22.57
N SER A 261 11.71 7.86 22.12
CA SER A 261 11.25 7.60 20.75
C SER A 261 9.82 8.10 20.48
N ALA A 262 8.91 7.99 21.45
CA ALA A 262 7.57 8.56 21.31
C ALA A 262 7.59 10.09 21.20
N ILE A 263 8.38 10.76 22.05
CA ILE A 263 8.54 12.23 22.03
C ILE A 263 9.21 12.67 20.72
N ALA A 264 10.27 11.98 20.29
CA ALA A 264 10.95 12.28 19.03
C ALA A 264 10.01 12.12 17.83
N LEU A 265 9.20 11.05 17.81
CA LEU A 265 8.22 10.84 16.75
C LEU A 265 7.12 11.90 16.75
N MET A 266 6.66 12.33 17.93
CA MET A 266 5.68 13.42 18.05
C MET A 266 6.26 14.76 17.59
N ALA A 267 7.50 15.09 17.98
CA ALA A 267 8.18 16.28 17.50
C ALA A 267 8.40 16.24 15.97
N PHE A 268 8.71 15.06 15.42
CA PHE A 268 8.80 14.84 13.98
C PHE A 268 7.46 15.08 13.29
N ILE A 269 6.35 14.54 13.81
CA ILE A 269 5.01 14.76 13.27
C ILE A 269 4.64 16.24 13.27
N LEU A 270 4.93 16.96 14.35
CA LEU A 270 4.63 18.39 14.46
C LEU A 270 5.48 19.28 13.54
N SER A 271 6.68 18.84 13.15
CA SER A 271 7.58 19.61 12.29
C SER A 271 7.46 19.25 10.81
N MET A 272 7.27 17.97 10.51
CA MET A 272 7.30 17.43 9.15
C MET A 272 5.92 16.98 8.65
N GLY A 273 4.93 16.84 9.53
CA GLY A 273 3.56 16.48 9.12
C GLY A 273 2.88 17.61 8.35
N VAL A 274 2.08 17.23 7.36
CA VAL A 274 1.10 18.11 6.72
C VAL A 274 -0.15 18.12 7.60
N LEU A 275 -0.38 19.21 8.35
CA LEU A 275 -1.38 19.30 9.43
C LEU A 275 -2.58 20.19 9.10
N ASP A 276 -2.62 20.75 7.90
CA ASP A 276 -3.64 21.67 7.37
C ASP A 276 -4.97 20.99 7.00
N GLY A 277 -5.13 19.69 7.30
CA GLY A 277 -6.44 19.02 7.26
C GLY A 277 -6.87 18.52 5.89
N GLY A 278 -5.93 18.17 5.01
CA GLY A 278 -6.23 17.47 3.75
C GLY A 278 -7.13 16.24 3.96
N GLN A 279 -8.08 16.00 3.06
CA GLN A 279 -9.02 14.87 3.18
C GLN A 279 -8.30 13.53 2.93
N PHE A 280 -8.68 12.49 3.69
CA PHE A 280 -8.21 11.12 3.43
C PHE A 280 -8.57 10.70 2.00
N ILE A 281 -7.67 9.98 1.35
CA ILE A 281 -7.81 9.54 -0.05
C ILE A 281 -9.00 8.60 -0.20
N TYR A 282 -9.31 7.84 0.86
CA TYR A 282 -10.51 7.01 0.92
C TYR A 282 -11.81 7.77 0.58
N PHE A 283 -11.88 9.08 0.84
CA PHE A 283 -13.08 9.89 0.56
C PHE A 283 -13.08 10.55 -0.83
N GLN A 284 -12.05 10.32 -1.65
CA GLN A 284 -11.89 10.95 -2.97
C GLN A 284 -12.27 10.03 -4.15
N PHE A 285 -12.71 8.80 -3.88
CA PHE A 285 -13.13 7.83 -4.89
C PHE A 285 -14.65 7.76 -5.06
#